data_AF-A0A835LQF1-F1
#
_entry.id   AF-A0A835LQF1-F1
#
_cell.length_a   1.000
_cell.length_b   1.000
_cell.length_c   1.000
_cell.angle_alpha   90.00
_cell.angle_beta   90.00
_cell.angle_gamma   90.00
#
_symmetry.space_group_name_H-M   'P 1'
#
loop_
_entity.id
_entity.type
_entity.pdbx_description
1 polymer ?
#
loop_
_entity_poly.entity_id
_entity_poly.type
_entity_poly.pdbx_seq_one_letter_code
_entity_poly.pdbx_strand_id
1 'polypeptide(L)'
;MGQALCCVQVNESSLGIKETFGKFDDILYPGCHCLPWLFVTRVAGYVSLRVKQLDVRCETKTKDDVFVTVVASVHYRAVAQKAVNAFYTLNDSESQIKAYVFDGVNGKHRIDIN
;
A
#
# COMPACT_ATOMS: atom_id res chain seq x y z
N MET A 1 -0.01 27.34 6.25
CA MET A 1 -0.74 27.78 7.46
C MET A 1 -0.80 26.61 8.42
N GLY A 2 -0.32 26.63 9.66
CA GLY A 2 0.52 27.54 10.43
C GLY A 2 1.06 26.69 11.57
N GLN A 3 2.36 26.74 11.84
CA GLN A 3 2.96 26.08 12.99
C GLN A 3 2.60 26.87 14.24
N ALA A 4 1.44 26.61 14.81
CA ALA A 4 1.11 27.01 16.17
C ALA A 4 1.14 25.75 17.03
N LEU A 5 2.25 25.56 17.75
CA LEU A 5 2.42 24.70 18.93
C LEU A 5 2.08 23.20 18.76
N CYS A 6 3.09 22.37 18.50
CA CYS A 6 3.12 20.90 18.73
C CYS A 6 2.05 20.02 18.06
N CYS A 7 1.09 20.56 17.32
CA CYS A 7 -0.02 19.79 16.78
C CYS A 7 0.29 19.33 15.35
N VAL A 8 0.50 18.02 15.16
CA VAL A 8 0.47 17.40 13.83
C VAL A 8 -0.96 16.94 13.57
N GLN A 9 -1.59 17.55 12.58
CA GLN A 9 -2.91 17.12 12.11
C GLN A 9 -2.74 16.05 11.04
N VAL A 10 -3.22 14.85 11.32
CA VAL A 10 -3.28 13.76 10.34
C VAL A 10 -4.64 13.83 9.65
N ASN A 11 -4.63 13.95 8.31
CA ASN A 11 -5.87 13.96 7.52
C ASN A 11 -6.63 12.64 7.69
N GLU A 12 -7.96 12.71 7.67
CA GLU A 12 -8.85 11.58 7.95
C GLU A 12 -8.55 10.31 7.13
N SER A 13 -8.16 10.50 5.87
CA SER A 13 -7.87 9.40 4.94
C SER A 13 -6.41 8.89 4.98
N SER A 14 -5.60 9.31 5.95
CA SER A 14 -4.19 8.95 6.07
C SER A 14 -3.82 8.52 7.48
N LEU A 15 -2.83 7.65 7.59
CA LEU A 15 -2.19 7.27 8.86
C LEU A 15 -0.79 7.86 8.88
N GLY A 16 -0.42 8.51 9.99
CA GLY A 16 0.95 8.95 10.22
C GLY A 16 1.75 7.84 10.88
N ILE A 17 2.98 7.60 10.44
CA ILE A 17 3.90 6.70 11.14
C ILE A 17 4.81 7.56 12.02
N LYS A 18 4.80 7.33 13.33
CA LYS A 18 5.67 8.02 14.28
C LYS A 18 6.91 7.17 14.56
N GLU A 19 8.05 7.81 14.44
CA GLU A 19 9.35 7.26 14.80
C GLU A 19 9.97 8.09 15.93
N THR A 20 10.62 7.40 16.86
CA THR A 20 11.47 8.00 17.89
C THR A 20 12.90 7.47 17.69
N PHE A 21 13.87 8.35 17.42
CA PHE A 21 15.28 7.93 17.18
C PHE A 21 15.44 6.82 16.11
N GLY A 22 14.62 6.85 15.05
CA GLY A 22 14.66 5.84 13.97
C GLY A 22 14.07 4.47 14.36
N LYS A 23 13.50 4.33 15.56
CA LYS A 23 12.67 3.19 15.94
C LYS A 23 11.21 3.54 15.75
N PHE A 24 10.45 2.59 15.19
CA PHE A 24 9.00 2.69 15.12
C PHE A 24 8.43 2.78 16.55
N ASP A 25 7.59 3.79 16.79
CA ASP A 25 6.95 4.05 18.09
C ASP A 25 5.48 3.64 18.04
N ASP A 26 4.67 4.34 17.22
CA ASP A 26 3.23 4.10 17.12
C ASP A 26 2.62 4.58 15.79
N ILE A 27 1.40 4.15 15.50
CA ILE A 27 0.59 4.60 14.36
C ILE A 27 -0.31 5.75 14.81
N LEU A 28 -0.19 6.92 14.18
CA LEU A 28 -1.12 8.02 14.37
C LEU A 28 -2.37 7.78 13.51
N TYR A 29 -3.47 7.50 14.20
CA TYR A 29 -4.80 7.55 13.63
C TYR A 29 -5.21 8.99 13.26
N PRO A 30 -6.12 9.17 12.30
CA PRO A 30 -6.59 10.48 11.88
C PRO A 30 -7.12 11.30 13.07
N GLY A 31 -6.64 12.54 13.18
CA GLY A 31 -6.89 13.41 14.33
C GLY A 31 -5.79 14.44 14.54
N CYS A 32 -6.01 15.32 15.51
CA CYS A 32 -5.00 16.26 15.98
C CYS A 32 -4.18 15.61 17.09
N HIS A 33 -2.91 15.33 16.83
CA HIS A 33 -2.00 14.79 17.84
C HIS A 33 -1.02 15.87 18.28
N CYS A 34 -1.02 16.19 19.57
CA CYS A 34 0.00 17.02 20.19
C CYS A 34 1.27 16.16 20.37
N LEU A 35 2.20 16.26 19.43
CA LEU A 35 3.52 15.67 19.56
C LEU A 35 4.43 16.69 20.25
N PRO A 36 4.75 16.52 21.54
CA PRO A 36 5.70 17.42 22.20
C PRO A 36 7.08 17.27 21.54
N TRP A 37 7.58 18.37 20.97
CA TRP A 37 8.96 18.55 20.48
C TRP A 37 10.02 17.90 21.37
N LEU A 38 9.81 17.88 22.69
CA LEU A 38 10.81 17.49 23.69
C LEU A 38 11.27 16.03 23.56
N PHE A 39 10.42 15.16 23.04
CA PHE A 39 10.78 13.79 22.70
C PHE A 39 11.06 13.79 21.20
N VAL A 40 12.28 13.47 20.80
CA VAL A 40 12.80 13.40 19.41
C VAL A 40 11.96 12.44 18.55
N THR A 41 10.74 12.87 18.28
CA THR A 41 9.66 12.14 17.65
C THR A 41 9.41 12.83 16.33
N ARG A 42 9.49 12.06 15.25
CA ARG A 42 9.32 12.54 13.89
C ARG A 42 8.25 11.70 13.21
N VAL A 43 7.41 12.35 12.43
CA VAL A 43 6.52 11.63 11.51
C VAL A 43 7.36 11.21 10.29
N ALA A 44 7.57 9.91 10.14
CA ALA A 44 8.39 9.31 9.09
C ALA A 44 7.72 9.42 7.71
N GLY A 45 6.40 9.35 7.70
CA GLY A 45 5.60 9.43 6.49
C GLY A 45 4.12 9.27 6.77
N TYR A 46 3.32 9.47 5.72
CA TYR A 46 1.88 9.28 5.74
C TYR A 46 1.51 8.14 4.79
N VAL A 47 0.76 7.17 5.28
CA VAL A 47 0.20 6.08 4.49
C VAL A 47 -1.27 6.40 4.20
N SER A 48 -1.61 6.54 2.92
CA SER A 48 -3.00 6.74 2.52
C SER A 48 -3.79 5.45 2.70
N LEU A 49 -4.93 5.55 3.37
CA LEU A 49 -5.92 4.48 3.47
C LEU A 49 -6.88 4.45 2.28
N ARG A 50 -6.67 5.27 1.25
CA ARG A 50 -7.53 5.28 0.05
C ARG A 50 -7.30 4.03 -0.78
N VAL A 51 -8.37 3.55 -1.42
CA VAL A 51 -8.29 2.46 -2.39
C VAL A 51 -7.44 2.93 -3.57
N LYS A 52 -6.49 2.09 -3.97
CA LYS A 52 -5.69 2.27 -5.18
C LYS A 52 -6.15 1.27 -6.22
N GLN A 53 -6.16 1.69 -7.48
CA GLN A 53 -6.41 0.81 -8.62
C GLN A 53 -5.08 0.53 -9.32
N LEU A 54 -4.84 -0.73 -9.63
CA LEU A 54 -3.71 -1.19 -10.42
C LEU A 54 -4.23 -1.99 -11.59
N ASP A 55 -4.06 -1.45 -12.79
CA ASP A 55 -4.41 -2.15 -14.01
C ASP A 55 -3.21 -2.99 -14.48
N VAL A 56 -3.40 -4.31 -14.51
CA VAL A 56 -2.38 -5.28 -14.92
C VAL A 56 -2.73 -5.77 -16.31
N ARG A 57 -1.81 -5.59 -17.25
CA ARG A 57 -1.93 -6.12 -18.61
C ARG A 57 -1.28 -7.49 -18.63
N CYS A 58 -2.08 -8.52 -18.90
CA CYS A 58 -1.62 -9.89 -19.02
C CYS A 58 -1.79 -10.32 -20.48
N GLU A 59 -0.70 -10.78 -21.08
CA GLU A 59 -0.75 -11.44 -22.38
C GLU A 59 -0.95 -12.93 -22.15
N THR A 60 -1.97 -13.49 -22.80
CA THR A 60 -2.28 -14.92 -22.66
C THR A 60 -2.57 -15.54 -24.02
N LYS A 61 -2.30 -16.84 -24.14
CA LYS A 61 -2.40 -17.56 -25.41
C LYS A 61 -3.58 -18.51 -25.34
N THR A 62 -4.61 -18.26 -26.13
CA THR A 62 -5.82 -19.10 -26.14
C THR A 62 -5.53 -20.50 -26.70
N LYS A 63 -6.48 -21.43 -26.49
CA LYS A 63 -6.41 -22.79 -27.05
C LYS A 63 -6.30 -22.80 -28.59
N ASP A 64 -6.81 -21.77 -29.23
CA ASP A 64 -6.79 -21.60 -30.69
C ASP A 64 -5.50 -20.95 -31.21
N ASP A 65 -4.43 -20.93 -30.39
CA ASP A 65 -3.11 -20.38 -30.71
C ASP A 65 -3.07 -18.85 -30.92
N VAL A 66 -4.11 -18.12 -30.49
CA VAL A 66 -4.19 -16.67 -30.63
C VAL A 66 -3.71 -15.97 -29.36
N PHE A 67 -2.84 -14.98 -29.51
CA PHE A 67 -2.42 -14.11 -28.41
C PHE A 67 -3.48 -13.04 -28.16
N VAL A 68 -4.01 -13.00 -26.94
CA VAL A 68 -4.97 -11.99 -26.49
C VAL A 68 -4.41 -11.24 -25.30
N THR A 69 -4.57 -9.92 -25.31
CA THR A 69 -4.21 -9.07 -24.17
C THR A 69 -5.43 -8.84 -23.29
N VAL A 70 -5.37 -9.32 -22.06
CA VAL A 70 -6.42 -9.11 -21.05
C VAL A 70 -5.95 -8.03 -20.07
N VAL A 71 -6.84 -7.09 -19.75
CA VAL A 71 -6.58 -6.08 -18.73
C VAL A 71 -7.37 -6.45 -17.48
N ALA A 72 -6.65 -6.76 -16.39
CA ALA A 72 -7.25 -7.02 -15.09
C ALA A 72 -7.06 -5.80 -14.18
N SER A 73 -8.17 -5.20 -13.74
CA SER A 73 -8.15 -4.10 -12.78
C SER A 73 -8.22 -4.64 -11.36
N VAL A 74 -7.17 -4.41 -10.57
CA VAL A 74 -7.10 -4.86 -9.17
C VAL A 74 -7.21 -3.65 -8.25
N HIS A 75 -8.21 -3.68 -7.36
CA HIS A 75 -8.39 -2.68 -6.32
C HIS A 75 -7.84 -3.20 -5.01
N TYR A 76 -6.92 -2.44 -4.41
CA TYR A 76 -6.29 -2.82 -3.14
C TYR A 76 -6.20 -1.61 -2.19
N ARG A 77 -6.18 -1.91 -0.89
CA ARG A 77 -6.12 -0.91 0.19
C ARG A 77 -5.21 -1.44 1.30
N ALA A 78 -4.37 -0.57 1.86
CA ALA A 78 -3.57 -0.91 3.03
C ALA A 78 -4.46 -1.08 4.26
N VAL A 79 -4.25 -2.17 5.01
CA VAL A 79 -4.94 -2.39 6.29
C VAL A 79 -4.20 -1.61 7.38
N ALA A 80 -4.91 -0.72 8.07
CA ALA A 80 -4.36 0.18 9.09
C ALA A 80 -3.49 -0.54 10.14
N GLN A 81 -3.96 -1.68 10.65
CA GLN A 81 -3.27 -2.48 11.67
C GLN A 81 -1.93 -3.06 11.21
N LYS A 82 -1.74 -3.22 9.89
CA LYS A 82 -0.49 -3.74 9.28
C LYS A 82 0.27 -2.66 8.51
N ALA A 83 -0.13 -1.38 8.63
CA ALA A 83 0.47 -0.29 7.88
C ALA A 83 1.97 -0.13 8.17
N VAL A 84 2.40 -0.43 9.40
CA VAL A 84 3.80 -0.39 9.85
C VAL A 84 4.63 -1.43 9.11
N ASN A 85 4.22 -2.70 9.19
CA ASN A 85 4.90 -3.80 8.52
C ASN A 85 4.88 -3.58 7.00
N ALA A 86 3.76 -3.09 6.45
CA ALA A 86 3.68 -2.72 5.04
C ALA A 86 4.67 -1.61 4.65
N PHE A 87 4.84 -0.56 5.47
CA PHE A 87 5.72 0.56 5.15
C PHE A 87 7.21 0.20 5.23
N TYR A 88 7.61 -0.62 6.21
CA TYR A 88 9.02 -0.96 6.39
C TYR A 88 9.47 -2.23 5.64
N THR A 89 8.56 -3.13 5.30
CA THR A 89 8.90 -4.43 4.69
C THR A 89 8.59 -4.50 3.20
N LEU A 90 7.60 -3.75 2.69
CA LEU A 90 7.25 -3.77 1.27
C LEU A 90 7.97 -2.65 0.53
N ASN A 91 9.13 -2.96 -0.06
CA ASN A 91 9.86 -2.04 -0.94
C ASN A 91 9.07 -1.72 -2.23
N ASP A 92 8.26 -2.68 -2.72
CA ASP A 92 7.35 -2.50 -3.85
C ASP A 92 6.12 -3.41 -3.74
N SER A 93 5.03 -2.88 -3.19
CA SER A 93 3.76 -3.61 -3.07
C SER A 93 3.06 -3.85 -4.42
N GLU A 94 3.28 -2.97 -5.41
CA GLU A 94 2.59 -3.07 -6.70
C GLU A 94 3.13 -4.23 -7.54
N SER A 95 4.46 -4.38 -7.58
CA SER A 95 5.07 -5.51 -8.30
C SER A 95 4.74 -6.86 -7.69
N GLN A 96 4.63 -6.95 -6.37
CA GLN A 96 4.20 -8.20 -5.71
C GLN A 96 2.76 -8.57 -6.06
N ILE A 97 1.85 -7.59 -6.07
CA ILE A 97 0.45 -7.83 -6.48
C ILE A 97 0.39 -8.23 -7.96
N LYS A 98 1.15 -7.56 -8.84
CA LYS A 98 1.24 -7.93 -10.26
C LYS A 98 1.71 -9.37 -10.45
N ALA A 99 2.76 -9.77 -9.75
CA ALA A 99 3.31 -11.13 -9.85
C ALA A 99 2.28 -12.18 -9.39
N TYR A 100 1.57 -11.93 -8.29
CA TYR A 100 0.55 -12.84 -7.79
C TYR A 100 -0.63 -13.01 -8.76
N VAL A 101 -1.09 -11.90 -9.34
CA VAL A 101 -2.17 -11.91 -10.35
C VAL A 101 -1.71 -12.63 -11.62
N PHE A 102 -0.47 -12.38 -12.05
CA PHE A 102 0.11 -13.03 -13.22
C PHE A 102 0.22 -14.55 -13.04
N ASP A 103 0.68 -15.01 -11.87
CA ASP A 103 0.77 -16.43 -11.54
C ASP A 103 -0.62 -17.09 -11.48
N GLY A 104 -1.61 -16.42 -10.88
CA GLY A 104 -2.99 -16.91 -10.85
C GLY A 104 -3.63 -17.06 -12.23
N VAL A 105 -3.39 -16.10 -13.14
CA VAL A 105 -3.88 -16.17 -14.53
C VAL A 105 -3.20 -17.29 -15.30
N ASN A 106 -1.87 -17.41 -15.19
CA ASN A 106 -1.12 -18.48 -15.87
C ASN A 106 -1.45 -19.87 -15.32
N GLY A 107 -1.67 -19.99 -14.01
CA GLY A 107 -2.07 -21.23 -13.35
C GLY A 107 -3.44 -21.72 -13.79
N LYS A 108 -4.44 -20.82 -13.85
CA LYS A 108 -5.78 -21.12 -14.40
C LYS A 108 -5.72 -21.51 -15.86
N HIS A 109 -4.97 -20.73 -16.64
CA HIS A 109 -4.78 -21.03 -18.06
C HIS A 109 -4.23 -22.43 -18.27
N ARG A 110 -3.39 -22.97 -17.36
CA ARG A 110 -2.83 -24.32 -17.45
C ARG A 110 -3.79 -25.45 -17.05
N ILE A 111 -4.83 -25.15 -16.26
CA ILE A 111 -5.85 -26.13 -15.85
C ILE A 111 -6.91 -26.28 -16.95
N ASP A 112 -7.25 -25.20 -17.65
CA ASP A 112 -8.27 -25.24 -18.70
C ASP A 112 -7.77 -25.94 -19.98
N ILE A 113 -6.46 -26.14 -20.19
CA ILE A 113 -5.89 -26.82 -21.38
C ILE A 113 -5.86 -28.35 -21.29
N ASN A 114 -6.34 -28.95 -20.21
CA ASN A 114 -6.36 -30.40 -20.01
C ASN A 114 -7.79 -30.95 -20.06
#